data_AF-A0A7K3GVH2-F1
#
_entry.id   AF-A0A7K3GVH2-F1
#
_cell.length_a   1.000
_cell.length_b   1.000
_cell.length_c   1.000
_cell.angle_alpha   90.00
_cell.angle_beta   90.00
_cell.angle_gamma   90.00
#
_symmetry.space_group_name_H-M   'P 1'
#
loop_
_entity.id
_entity.type
_entity.pdbx_description
1 polymer ?
#
loop_
_entity_poly.entity_id
_entity_poly.type
_entity_poly.pdbx_seq_one_letter_code
_entity_poly.pdbx_strand_id
1 'polypeptide(L)'
;MEPAGKRIEKVPHGGPGLELFLAEGPHPNARSQRPKEGRALVPVPSRLGHLHPMVTALKDDESRLVMPSTLRRRSLLLLQGLAAEAVRRGHEVRKAGSSFYPREGGVDVAVDDFAYTVTVRQEFPESTDPERSARLVVEIAHGLTDRPGRWRDRKTRTLEEALGVILGEIEARAGDDTRRRQDEQQARAEREVRWQVAMDVAREQAVREQLAQVLREQAGCWQEAAVLSAYCTALERRIGELDGAADESALESARRWLQWVRGYVRSIDPLSRLPEMPHTHEPTPEELKPYLRGWSPHGPQ
;
A
#
# COMPACT_ATOMS: atom_id res chain seq x y z
N MET A 1 -33.39 16.53 2.33
CA MET A 1 -33.08 16.82 0.92
C MET A 1 -31.78 16.12 0.58
N GLU A 2 -31.77 15.22 -0.40
CA GLU A 2 -30.53 14.61 -0.90
C GLU A 2 -29.76 15.68 -1.72
N PRO A 3 -28.46 15.90 -1.45
CA PRO A 3 -27.68 16.88 -2.21
C PRO A 3 -27.59 16.48 -3.69
N ALA A 4 -27.68 17.47 -4.58
CA ALA A 4 -27.70 17.25 -6.02
C ALA A 4 -26.48 16.43 -6.47
N GLY A 5 -26.72 15.37 -7.24
CA GLY A 5 -25.66 14.49 -7.73
C GLY A 5 -25.18 13.44 -6.74
N LYS A 6 -25.72 13.37 -5.52
CA LYS A 6 -25.35 12.38 -4.50
C LYS A 6 -26.54 11.50 -4.11
N ARG A 7 -26.25 10.31 -3.58
CA ARG A 7 -27.25 9.36 -3.05
C ARG A 7 -26.82 8.81 -1.70
N ILE A 8 -27.79 8.44 -0.87
CA ILE A 8 -27.49 7.76 0.40
C ILE A 8 -27.44 6.25 0.15
N GLU A 9 -26.30 5.64 0.46
CA GLU A 9 -26.14 4.19 0.49
C GLU A 9 -26.12 3.69 1.94
N LYS A 10 -26.58 2.45 2.12
CA LYS A 10 -26.70 1.80 3.44
C LYS A 10 -26.07 0.42 3.38
N VAL A 11 -24.95 0.23 4.07
CA VAL A 11 -24.25 -1.06 4.12
C VAL A 11 -24.38 -1.65 5.51
N PRO A 12 -24.56 -2.97 5.65
CA PRO A 12 -24.37 -3.63 6.93
C PRO A 12 -22.91 -3.43 7.38
N HIS A 13 -22.70 -2.93 8.59
CA HIS A 13 -21.38 -2.81 9.20
C HIS A 13 -21.36 -3.74 10.41
N GLY A 14 -20.61 -4.85 10.31
CA GLY A 14 -20.33 -5.81 11.38
C GLY A 14 -21.44 -6.01 12.43
N GLY A 15 -22.26 -7.06 12.29
CA GLY A 15 -23.38 -7.33 13.22
C GLY A 15 -24.65 -6.50 12.88
N PRO A 16 -25.47 -6.07 13.86
CA PRO A 16 -26.71 -5.32 13.61
C PRO A 16 -26.48 -3.85 13.22
N GLY A 17 -25.22 -3.42 13.08
CA GLY A 17 -24.83 -2.05 12.72
C GLY A 17 -25.16 -1.71 11.26
N LEU A 18 -25.52 -0.46 11.03
CA LEU A 18 -25.83 0.09 9.71
C LEU A 18 -24.98 1.33 9.48
N GLU A 19 -24.12 1.26 8.47
CA GLU A 19 -23.33 2.41 8.06
C GLU A 19 -24.04 3.08 6.87
N LEU A 20 -24.33 4.36 7.05
CA LEU A 20 -24.91 5.22 6.03
C LEU A 20 -23.80 6.10 5.49
N PHE A 21 -23.60 6.09 4.18
CA PHE A 21 -22.64 6.98 3.55
C PHE A 21 -23.26 7.66 2.34
N LEU A 22 -22.74 8.85 2.03
CA LEU A 22 -23.17 9.66 0.91
C LEU A 22 -22.29 9.32 -0.29
N ALA A 23 -22.85 8.62 -1.25
CA ALA A 23 -22.18 8.20 -2.48
C ALA A 23 -22.40 9.22 -3.60
N GLU A 24 -21.41 9.39 -4.48
CA GLU A 24 -21.50 10.23 -5.67
C GLU A 24 -22.26 9.51 -6.78
N GLY A 25 -23.05 10.25 -7.55
CA GLY A 25 -23.78 9.77 -8.71
C GLY A 25 -25.24 9.35 -8.44
N PRO A 26 -26.04 9.24 -9.51
CA PRO A 26 -27.47 8.92 -9.42
C PRO A 26 -27.71 7.52 -8.82
N HIS A 27 -28.82 7.38 -8.09
CA HIS A 27 -29.22 6.11 -7.50
C HIS A 27 -29.37 5.00 -8.58
N PRO A 28 -28.89 3.76 -8.37
CA PRO A 28 -28.98 2.67 -9.38
C PRO A 28 -30.41 2.34 -9.87
N ASN A 29 -31.42 2.69 -9.07
CA ASN A 29 -32.85 2.58 -9.42
C ASN A 29 -33.46 3.86 -10.02
N ALA A 30 -32.69 4.92 -10.25
CA ALA A 30 -33.17 6.15 -10.88
C ALA A 30 -33.55 5.90 -12.35
N ARG A 31 -34.49 6.70 -12.88
CA ARG A 31 -34.91 6.58 -14.29
C ARG A 31 -33.75 6.76 -15.28
N SER A 32 -32.76 7.59 -14.93
CA SER A 32 -31.53 7.80 -15.71
C SER A 32 -30.62 6.58 -15.80
N GLN A 33 -30.79 5.60 -14.90
CA GLN A 33 -30.04 4.34 -14.87
C GLN A 33 -30.74 3.21 -15.63
N ARG A 34 -31.82 3.51 -16.37
CA ARG A 34 -32.45 2.56 -17.29
C ARG A 34 -31.52 2.33 -18.49
N PRO A 35 -31.45 1.09 -19.02
CA PRO A 35 -30.80 0.85 -20.29
C PRO A 35 -31.34 1.82 -21.34
N LYS A 36 -30.45 2.49 -22.10
CA LYS A 36 -30.86 3.32 -23.24
C LYS A 36 -31.67 2.45 -24.21
N GLU A 37 -32.73 3.01 -24.80
CA GLU A 37 -33.56 2.33 -25.78
C GLU A 37 -32.68 1.69 -26.87
N GLY A 38 -32.87 0.39 -27.11
CA GLY A 38 -32.09 -0.40 -28.08
C GLY A 38 -31.00 -1.30 -27.48
N ARG A 39 -30.68 -1.22 -26.18
CA ARG A 39 -29.77 -2.20 -25.54
C ARG A 39 -30.57 -3.47 -25.20
N ALA A 40 -30.18 -4.61 -25.80
CA ALA A 40 -30.85 -5.89 -25.56
C ALA A 40 -30.88 -6.22 -24.06
N LEU A 41 -32.07 -6.53 -23.54
CA LEU A 41 -32.23 -7.02 -22.18
C LEU A 41 -31.55 -8.39 -22.04
N VAL A 42 -31.00 -8.64 -20.86
CA VAL A 42 -30.44 -9.95 -20.54
C VAL A 42 -31.57 -10.98 -20.52
N PRO A 43 -31.50 -12.05 -21.33
CA PRO A 43 -32.55 -13.07 -21.35
C PRO A 43 -32.53 -13.85 -20.04
N VAL A 44 -33.59 -13.68 -19.24
CA VAL A 44 -33.81 -14.49 -18.04
C VAL A 44 -34.66 -15.71 -18.43
N PRO A 45 -34.21 -16.94 -18.17
CA PRO A 45 -35.00 -18.11 -18.48
C PRO A 45 -36.29 -18.12 -17.66
N SER A 46 -37.35 -18.72 -18.21
CA SER A 46 -38.63 -18.90 -17.51
C SER A 46 -38.70 -20.21 -16.69
N ARG A 47 -37.72 -21.12 -16.88
CA ARG A 47 -37.66 -22.46 -16.29
C ARG A 47 -36.26 -22.79 -15.80
N LEU A 48 -36.16 -23.57 -14.72
CA LEU A 48 -34.90 -24.05 -14.11
C LEU A 48 -34.43 -25.36 -14.75
N GLY A 49 -34.37 -25.44 -16.09
CA GLY A 49 -34.05 -26.67 -16.82
C GLY A 49 -32.57 -26.85 -17.14
N HIS A 50 -31.94 -25.83 -17.72
CA HIS A 50 -30.51 -25.82 -18.09
C HIS A 50 -29.81 -24.72 -17.31
N LEU A 51 -29.31 -25.08 -16.13
CA LEU A 51 -28.63 -24.15 -15.23
C LEU A 51 -27.13 -24.23 -15.37
N HIS A 52 -26.46 -23.09 -15.16
CA HIS A 52 -25.02 -23.02 -15.02
C HIS A 52 -24.59 -23.87 -13.80
N PRO A 53 -23.48 -24.61 -13.84
CA PRO A 53 -23.06 -25.50 -12.75
C PRO A 53 -23.07 -24.85 -11.35
N MET A 54 -22.64 -23.59 -11.26
CA MET A 54 -22.63 -22.85 -9.98
C MET A 54 -24.04 -22.52 -9.47
N VAL A 55 -24.99 -22.29 -10.38
CA VAL A 55 -26.40 -22.07 -10.02
C VAL A 55 -27.07 -23.40 -9.68
N THR A 56 -26.70 -24.50 -10.32
CA THR A 56 -27.12 -25.86 -9.94
C THR A 56 -26.67 -26.18 -8.52
N ALA A 57 -25.39 -25.98 -8.21
CA ALA A 57 -24.86 -26.18 -6.87
C ALA A 57 -25.59 -25.34 -5.81
N LEU A 58 -25.93 -24.08 -6.12
CA LEU A 58 -26.72 -23.23 -5.22
C LEU A 58 -28.18 -23.70 -5.09
N LYS A 59 -28.79 -24.17 -6.17
CA LYS A 59 -30.17 -24.70 -6.18
C LYS A 59 -30.27 -25.90 -5.24
N ASP A 60 -29.30 -26.81 -5.33
CA ASP A 60 -29.28 -28.07 -4.58
C ASP A 60 -28.83 -27.88 -3.12
N ASP A 61 -28.32 -26.71 -2.76
CA ASP A 61 -28.05 -26.32 -1.37
C ASP A 61 -29.32 -25.74 -0.71
N GLU A 62 -30.02 -26.58 0.05
CA GLU A 62 -31.25 -26.19 0.77
C GLU A 62 -30.98 -25.22 1.94
N SER A 63 -29.74 -25.12 2.42
CA SER A 63 -29.37 -24.21 3.52
C SER A 63 -29.25 -22.75 3.08
N ARG A 64 -29.26 -22.49 1.77
CA ARG A 64 -29.17 -21.16 1.15
C ARG A 64 -30.52 -20.71 0.64
N LEU A 65 -30.68 -19.42 0.33
CA LEU A 65 -31.94 -18.85 -0.15
C LEU A 65 -33.18 -19.35 0.64
N VAL A 66 -33.07 -19.34 1.98
CA VAL A 66 -34.16 -19.71 2.90
C VAL A 66 -35.22 -18.60 2.87
N MET A 67 -36.14 -18.74 1.92
CA MET A 67 -37.21 -17.79 1.62
C MET A 67 -38.39 -18.53 0.96
N PRO A 68 -39.57 -17.90 0.80
CA PRO A 68 -40.70 -18.51 0.10
C PRO A 68 -40.32 -19.11 -1.26
N SER A 69 -40.90 -20.27 -1.61
CA SER A 69 -40.52 -21.06 -2.79
C SER A 69 -40.58 -20.27 -4.11
N THR A 70 -41.55 -19.37 -4.24
CA THR A 70 -41.71 -18.47 -5.39
C THR A 70 -40.52 -17.51 -5.53
N LEU A 71 -40.05 -16.95 -4.42
CA LEU A 71 -38.88 -16.07 -4.38
C LEU A 71 -37.60 -16.84 -4.59
N ARG A 72 -37.43 -18.01 -3.95
CA ARG A 72 -36.27 -18.90 -4.18
C ARG A 72 -36.15 -19.23 -5.67
N ARG A 73 -37.24 -19.62 -6.31
CA ARG A 73 -37.29 -19.91 -7.76
C ARG A 73 -36.88 -18.69 -8.59
N ARG A 74 -37.40 -17.50 -8.28
CA ARG A 74 -37.06 -16.26 -8.98
C ARG A 74 -35.59 -15.87 -8.80
N SER A 75 -35.04 -16.00 -7.59
CA SER A 75 -33.62 -15.76 -7.31
C SER A 75 -32.72 -16.65 -8.15
N LEU A 76 -33.04 -17.94 -8.27
CA LEU A 76 -32.28 -18.88 -9.10
C LEU A 76 -32.35 -18.53 -10.59
N LEU A 77 -33.51 -18.08 -11.09
CA LEU A 77 -33.64 -17.63 -12.49
C LEU A 77 -32.84 -16.34 -12.77
N LEU A 78 -32.85 -15.38 -11.83
CA LEU A 78 -32.04 -14.17 -11.92
C LEU A 78 -30.55 -14.48 -11.98
N LEU A 79 -30.06 -15.32 -11.06
CA LEU A 79 -28.65 -15.75 -11.04
C LEU A 79 -28.30 -16.56 -12.28
N GLN A 80 -29.23 -17.36 -12.81
CA GLN A 80 -29.04 -18.05 -14.08
C GLN A 80 -28.91 -17.09 -15.26
N GLY A 81 -29.80 -16.11 -15.37
CA GLY A 81 -29.74 -15.10 -16.44
C GLY A 81 -28.43 -14.31 -16.38
N LEU A 82 -28.03 -13.93 -15.17
CA LEU A 82 -26.74 -13.27 -14.91
C LEU A 82 -25.56 -14.16 -15.34
N ALA A 83 -25.53 -15.42 -14.91
CA ALA A 83 -24.45 -16.35 -15.20
C ALA A 83 -24.33 -16.66 -16.70
N ALA A 84 -25.46 -16.92 -17.36
CA ALA A 84 -25.49 -17.19 -18.79
C ALA A 84 -25.01 -15.98 -19.60
N GLU A 85 -25.42 -14.78 -19.20
CA GLU A 85 -24.97 -13.54 -19.85
C GLU A 85 -23.50 -13.24 -19.57
N ALA A 86 -23.00 -13.49 -18.36
CA ALA A 86 -21.58 -13.37 -18.04
C ALA A 86 -20.74 -14.28 -18.94
N VAL A 87 -21.11 -15.56 -19.05
CA VAL A 87 -20.46 -16.53 -19.94
C VAL A 87 -20.55 -16.09 -21.41
N ARG A 88 -21.70 -15.58 -21.85
CA ARG A 88 -21.88 -15.06 -23.22
C ARG A 88 -20.93 -13.90 -23.53
N ARG A 89 -20.58 -13.10 -22.52
CA ARG A 89 -19.62 -11.99 -22.63
C ARG A 89 -18.16 -12.42 -22.46
N GLY A 90 -17.90 -13.70 -22.23
CA GLY A 90 -16.55 -14.25 -22.05
C GLY A 90 -16.06 -14.28 -20.60
N HIS A 91 -16.92 -13.95 -19.63
CA HIS A 91 -16.57 -13.93 -18.21
C HIS A 91 -16.77 -15.31 -17.57
N GLU A 92 -15.97 -15.61 -16.55
CA GLU A 92 -16.08 -16.86 -15.81
C GLU A 92 -17.05 -16.70 -14.63
N VAL A 93 -17.85 -17.74 -14.35
CA VAL A 93 -18.75 -17.76 -13.19
C VAL A 93 -18.30 -18.84 -12.23
N ARG A 94 -17.94 -18.44 -11.01
CA ARG A 94 -17.39 -19.30 -9.96
C ARG A 94 -18.37 -19.45 -8.80
N LYS A 95 -18.12 -20.45 -7.96
CA LYS A 95 -18.81 -20.58 -6.68
C LYS A 95 -18.41 -19.39 -5.84
N ALA A 96 -19.39 -18.74 -5.24
CA ALA A 96 -19.11 -17.59 -4.42
C ALA A 96 -18.18 -17.92 -3.24
N GLY A 97 -17.09 -17.16 -3.11
CA GLY A 97 -16.09 -17.35 -2.06
C GLY A 97 -16.51 -16.84 -0.68
N SER A 98 -17.62 -16.10 -0.57
CA SER A 98 -18.07 -15.49 0.68
C SER A 98 -19.15 -16.32 1.41
N SER A 99 -19.12 -16.27 2.75
CA SER A 99 -20.14 -16.89 3.60
C SER A 99 -21.46 -16.12 3.53
N PHE A 100 -22.47 -16.72 2.91
CA PHE A 100 -23.82 -16.16 2.90
C PHE A 100 -24.54 -16.36 4.24
N TYR A 101 -25.50 -15.50 4.55
CA TYR A 101 -26.54 -15.87 5.52
C TYR A 101 -27.49 -16.90 4.88
N PRO A 102 -28.20 -17.73 5.66
CA PRO A 102 -29.12 -18.73 5.09
C PRO A 102 -30.17 -18.13 4.13
N ARG A 103 -30.58 -16.88 4.34
CA ARG A 103 -31.57 -16.17 3.51
C ARG A 103 -30.99 -15.58 2.22
N GLU A 104 -29.72 -15.81 1.93
CA GLU A 104 -28.99 -15.24 0.80
C GLU A 104 -28.39 -16.36 -0.07
N GLY A 105 -28.09 -16.02 -1.32
CA GLY A 105 -27.38 -16.89 -2.25
C GLY A 105 -26.78 -16.07 -3.39
N GLY A 106 -25.70 -16.55 -3.99
CA GLY A 106 -24.98 -15.79 -4.98
C GLY A 106 -23.97 -16.60 -5.77
N VAL A 107 -23.36 -15.94 -6.74
CA VAL A 107 -22.26 -16.46 -7.59
C VAL A 107 -21.18 -15.41 -7.69
N ASP A 108 -19.93 -15.84 -7.94
CA ASP A 108 -18.87 -14.91 -8.28
C ASP A 108 -18.79 -14.77 -9.80
N VAL A 109 -18.74 -13.53 -10.28
CA VAL A 109 -18.44 -13.22 -11.68
C VAL A 109 -16.99 -12.75 -11.74
N ALA A 110 -16.15 -13.52 -12.43
CA ALA A 110 -14.75 -13.21 -12.63
C ALA A 110 -14.53 -12.55 -14.00
N VAL A 111 -13.99 -11.34 -13.96
CA VAL A 111 -13.55 -10.55 -15.12
C VAL A 111 -12.06 -10.31 -14.96
N ASP A 112 -11.28 -10.83 -15.90
CA ASP A 112 -9.82 -10.88 -15.81
C ASP A 112 -9.36 -11.53 -14.48
N ASP A 113 -8.53 -10.82 -13.70
CA ASP A 113 -8.01 -11.28 -12.41
C ASP A 113 -8.92 -10.92 -11.21
N PHE A 114 -10.10 -10.35 -11.45
CA PHE A 114 -10.97 -9.82 -10.41
C PHE A 114 -12.28 -10.61 -10.34
N ALA A 115 -12.62 -11.07 -9.15
CA ALA A 115 -13.88 -11.78 -8.88
C ALA A 115 -14.81 -10.91 -8.03
N TYR A 116 -16.04 -10.75 -8.49
CA TYR A 116 -17.06 -9.96 -7.81
C TYR A 116 -18.23 -10.85 -7.39
N THR A 117 -18.50 -10.93 -6.08
CA THR A 117 -19.64 -11.69 -5.58
C THR A 117 -20.92 -10.93 -5.84
N VAL A 118 -21.84 -11.59 -6.55
CA VAL A 118 -23.21 -11.11 -6.79
C VAL A 118 -24.17 -11.93 -5.94
N THR A 119 -24.87 -11.27 -5.02
CA THR A 119 -25.81 -11.91 -4.10
C THR A 119 -27.24 -11.50 -4.39
N VAL A 120 -28.17 -12.42 -4.12
CA VAL A 120 -29.62 -12.19 -4.17
C VAL A 120 -30.20 -12.55 -2.81
N ARG A 121 -31.09 -11.69 -2.29
CA ARG A 121 -31.82 -11.93 -1.04
C ARG A 121 -33.18 -11.26 -1.03
N GLN A 122 -34.03 -11.66 -0.09
CA GLN A 122 -35.30 -10.98 0.16
C GLN A 122 -35.07 -9.61 0.83
N GLU A 123 -35.70 -8.54 0.33
CA GLU A 123 -35.51 -7.18 0.89
C GLU A 123 -36.14 -7.07 2.29
N PHE A 124 -37.35 -7.59 2.43
CA PHE A 124 -38.16 -7.45 3.65
C PHE A 124 -38.73 -8.82 4.09
N PRO A 125 -37.91 -9.72 4.65
CA PRO A 125 -38.35 -11.07 5.03
C PRO A 125 -39.39 -11.09 6.16
N GLU A 126 -39.45 -10.05 6.98
CA GLU A 126 -40.36 -9.96 8.13
C GLU A 126 -41.62 -9.13 7.83
N SER A 127 -41.77 -8.61 6.61
CA SER A 127 -42.92 -7.78 6.28
C SER A 127 -44.18 -8.61 6.08
N THR A 128 -45.28 -8.18 6.68
CA THR A 128 -46.62 -8.74 6.48
C THR A 128 -47.31 -8.20 5.22
N ASP A 129 -46.75 -7.18 4.58
CA ASP A 129 -47.24 -6.62 3.32
C ASP A 129 -46.83 -7.54 2.15
N PRO A 130 -47.78 -8.11 1.39
CA PRO A 130 -47.49 -9.00 0.26
C PRO A 130 -46.62 -8.35 -0.83
N GLU A 131 -46.78 -7.05 -1.10
CA GLU A 131 -45.97 -6.37 -2.11
C GLU A 131 -44.53 -6.14 -1.65
N ARG A 132 -44.31 -5.96 -0.35
CA ARG A 132 -42.96 -5.72 0.21
C ARG A 132 -42.22 -7.01 0.47
N SER A 133 -42.91 -8.03 0.97
CA SER A 133 -42.34 -9.36 1.20
C SER A 133 -41.94 -10.06 -0.11
N ALA A 134 -42.55 -9.72 -1.25
CA ALA A 134 -42.19 -10.26 -2.55
C ALA A 134 -40.95 -9.62 -3.22
N ARG A 135 -40.31 -8.61 -2.60
CA ARG A 135 -39.19 -7.88 -3.20
C ARG A 135 -37.86 -8.57 -2.95
N LEU A 136 -37.05 -8.64 -4.00
CA LEU A 136 -35.67 -9.07 -3.95
C LEU A 136 -34.72 -7.88 -4.04
N VAL A 137 -33.49 -8.10 -3.56
CA VAL A 137 -32.34 -7.22 -3.71
C VAL A 137 -31.20 -8.02 -4.32
N VAL A 138 -30.52 -7.43 -5.30
CA VAL A 138 -29.23 -7.90 -5.81
C VAL A 138 -28.12 -6.98 -5.33
N GLU A 139 -27.05 -7.54 -4.80
CA GLU A 139 -25.90 -6.77 -4.33
C GLU A 139 -24.61 -7.28 -4.99
N ILE A 140 -23.73 -6.36 -5.37
CA ILE A 140 -22.35 -6.70 -5.73
C ILE A 140 -21.49 -6.36 -4.52
N ALA A 141 -20.98 -7.39 -3.84
CA ALA A 141 -20.13 -7.21 -2.68
C ALA A 141 -18.74 -6.72 -3.11
N HIS A 142 -18.42 -5.45 -2.83
CA HIS A 142 -17.07 -4.93 -2.92
C HIS A 142 -16.96 -3.59 -2.16
N GLY A 143 -16.38 -3.60 -0.96
CA GLY A 143 -15.98 -2.41 -0.19
C GLY A 143 -17.05 -1.35 0.12
N LEU A 144 -16.64 -0.29 0.82
CA LEU A 144 -17.37 0.98 0.88
C LEU A 144 -16.97 1.79 -0.36
N THR A 145 -17.71 1.63 -1.47
CA THR A 145 -17.45 2.37 -2.72
C THR A 145 -18.54 3.39 -2.99
N ASP A 146 -18.19 4.52 -3.59
CA ASP A 146 -19.13 5.51 -4.16
C ASP A 146 -19.94 4.96 -5.35
N ARG A 147 -19.58 3.79 -5.87
CA ARG A 147 -20.24 3.10 -6.98
C ARG A 147 -21.55 2.39 -6.59
N PRO A 148 -22.52 2.28 -7.51
CA PRO A 148 -23.75 1.56 -7.25
C PRO A 148 -23.46 0.08 -6.99
N GLY A 149 -23.90 -0.43 -5.85
CA GLY A 149 -23.66 -1.82 -5.43
C GLY A 149 -24.93 -2.59 -5.08
N ARG A 150 -26.10 -1.96 -5.16
CA ARG A 150 -27.37 -2.52 -4.71
C ARG A 150 -28.53 -2.17 -5.65
N TRP A 151 -29.14 -3.19 -6.25
CA TRP A 151 -30.32 -3.09 -7.10
C TRP A 151 -31.50 -3.75 -6.41
N ARG A 152 -32.70 -3.20 -6.56
CA ARG A 152 -33.87 -3.65 -5.79
C ARG A 152 -35.11 -3.64 -6.65
N ASP A 153 -36.02 -4.56 -6.39
CA ASP A 153 -37.33 -4.54 -7.03
C ASP A 153 -38.09 -3.26 -6.68
N ARG A 154 -38.59 -2.57 -7.69
CA ARG A 154 -39.42 -1.36 -7.51
C ARG A 154 -40.61 -1.43 -8.46
N LYS A 155 -41.66 -0.66 -8.15
CA LYS A 155 -42.88 -0.60 -9.00
C LYS A 155 -42.59 -0.17 -10.45
N THR A 156 -41.46 0.51 -10.66
CA THR A 156 -41.06 1.09 -11.94
C THR A 156 -39.94 0.33 -12.65
N ARG A 157 -39.34 -0.69 -12.01
CA ARG A 157 -38.22 -1.47 -12.58
C ARG A 157 -38.07 -2.80 -11.86
N THR A 158 -37.93 -3.87 -12.62
CA THR A 158 -37.65 -5.22 -12.10
C THR A 158 -36.14 -5.51 -12.10
N LEU A 159 -35.70 -6.46 -11.27
CA LEU A 159 -34.30 -6.88 -11.26
C LEU A 159 -33.86 -7.56 -12.56
N GLU A 160 -34.79 -8.19 -13.27
CA GLU A 160 -34.58 -8.82 -14.58
C GLU A 160 -34.08 -7.77 -15.60
N GLU A 161 -34.68 -6.58 -15.59
CA GLU A 161 -34.25 -5.43 -16.41
C GLU A 161 -32.93 -4.79 -15.93
N ALA A 162 -32.45 -5.17 -14.74
CA ALA A 162 -31.21 -4.65 -14.15
C ALA A 162 -29.98 -5.50 -14.43
N LEU A 163 -30.12 -6.76 -14.82
CA LEU A 163 -28.98 -7.68 -15.00
C LEU A 163 -27.92 -7.14 -15.96
N GLY A 164 -28.31 -6.50 -17.07
CA GLY A 164 -27.37 -5.92 -18.02
C GLY A 164 -26.59 -4.73 -17.46
N VAL A 165 -27.21 -3.96 -16.55
CA VAL A 165 -26.56 -2.86 -15.82
C VAL A 165 -25.64 -3.40 -14.74
N ILE A 166 -26.06 -4.45 -14.03
CA ILE A 166 -25.25 -5.13 -13.00
C ILE A 166 -23.96 -5.68 -13.62
N LEU A 167 -24.03 -6.36 -14.78
CA LEU A 167 -22.83 -6.86 -15.46
C LEU A 167 -21.95 -5.73 -16.01
N GLY A 168 -22.55 -4.66 -16.56
CA GLY A 168 -21.77 -3.51 -17.00
C GLY A 168 -21.04 -2.81 -15.86
N GLU A 169 -21.62 -2.80 -14.65
CA GLU A 169 -20.95 -2.29 -13.45
C GLU A 169 -19.78 -3.19 -13.01
N ILE A 170 -19.93 -4.51 -13.08
CA ILE A 170 -18.85 -5.47 -12.81
C ILE A 170 -17.67 -5.26 -13.76
N GLU A 171 -17.96 -5.15 -15.07
CA GLU A 171 -16.94 -4.87 -16.10
C GLU A 171 -16.23 -3.53 -15.85
N ALA A 172 -16.99 -2.49 -15.49
CA ALA A 172 -16.42 -1.18 -15.18
C ALA A 172 -15.53 -1.20 -13.93
N ARG A 173 -15.87 -1.99 -12.90
CA ARG A 173 -15.02 -2.18 -11.72
C ARG A 173 -13.72 -2.91 -12.07
N ALA A 174 -13.81 -3.96 -12.89
CA ALA A 174 -12.64 -4.73 -13.32
C ALA A 174 -11.64 -3.87 -14.13
N GLY A 175 -12.15 -2.99 -14.98
CA GLY A 175 -11.32 -2.02 -15.72
C GLY A 175 -10.61 -1.02 -14.81
N ASP A 176 -11.31 -0.49 -13.80
CA ASP A 176 -10.72 0.44 -12.82
C ASP A 176 -9.68 -0.26 -11.94
N ASP A 177 -9.95 -1.48 -11.48
CA ASP A 177 -9.03 -2.24 -10.64
C ASP A 177 -7.78 -2.69 -11.42
N THR A 178 -7.93 -3.03 -12.71
CA THR A 178 -6.80 -3.27 -13.62
C THR A 178 -5.90 -2.03 -13.71
N ARG A 179 -6.50 -0.85 -13.93
CA ARG A 179 -5.77 0.41 -13.99
C ARG A 179 -5.06 0.73 -12.68
N ARG A 180 -5.76 0.59 -11.55
CA ARG A 180 -5.19 0.80 -10.21
C ARG A 180 -3.98 -0.10 -9.98
N ARG A 181 -4.08 -1.39 -10.34
CA ARG A 181 -2.97 -2.34 -10.21
C ARG A 181 -1.77 -1.92 -11.08
N GLN A 182 -2.00 -1.48 -12.31
CA GLN A 182 -0.95 -0.99 -13.21
C GLN A 182 -0.28 0.27 -12.64
N ASP A 183 -1.07 1.24 -12.20
CA ASP A 183 -0.58 2.49 -11.61
C ASP A 183 0.23 2.21 -10.33
N GLU A 184 -0.25 1.29 -9.48
CA GLU A 184 0.47 0.86 -8.27
C GLU A 184 1.80 0.17 -8.61
N GLN A 185 1.82 -0.70 -9.62
CA GLN A 185 3.04 -1.37 -10.09
C GLN A 185 4.05 -0.35 -10.64
N GLN A 186 3.59 0.59 -11.46
CA GLN A 186 4.43 1.65 -11.99
C GLN A 186 4.96 2.55 -10.86
N ALA A 187 4.11 2.97 -9.93
CA ALA A 187 4.53 3.79 -8.80
C ALA A 187 5.53 3.06 -7.89
N ARG A 188 5.41 1.73 -7.72
CA ARG A 188 6.41 0.92 -6.99
C ARG A 188 7.75 0.90 -7.72
N ALA A 189 7.74 0.65 -9.04
CA ALA A 189 8.95 0.63 -9.84
C ALA A 189 9.65 2.00 -9.86
N GLU A 190 8.90 3.09 -10.01
CA GLU A 190 9.45 4.44 -9.96
C GLU A 190 10.04 4.79 -8.59
N ARG A 191 9.40 4.35 -7.49
CA ARG A 191 9.95 4.51 -6.13
C ARG A 191 11.24 3.71 -5.95
N GLU A 192 11.30 2.46 -6.44
CA GLU A 192 12.50 1.63 -6.38
C GLU A 192 13.69 2.32 -7.09
N VAL A 193 13.46 2.84 -8.30
CA VAL A 193 14.50 3.56 -9.05
C VAL A 193 14.98 4.79 -8.30
N ARG A 194 14.06 5.60 -7.76
CA ARG A 194 14.42 6.80 -6.98
C ARG A 194 15.17 6.44 -5.71
N TRP A 195 14.77 5.37 -5.04
CA TRP A 195 15.41 4.86 -3.85
C TRP A 195 16.85 4.41 -4.14
N GLN A 196 17.06 3.65 -5.23
CA GLN A 196 18.40 3.21 -5.62
C GLN A 196 19.32 4.39 -5.91
N VAL A 197 18.84 5.40 -6.66
CA VAL A 197 19.62 6.63 -6.91
C VAL A 197 19.95 7.36 -5.60
N ALA A 198 19.00 7.44 -4.66
CA ALA A 198 19.24 8.05 -3.35
C ALA A 198 20.27 7.26 -2.52
N MET A 199 20.24 5.93 -2.58
CA MET A 199 21.20 5.05 -1.92
C MET A 199 22.62 5.25 -2.46
N ASP A 200 22.78 5.32 -3.77
CA ASP A 200 24.09 5.50 -4.40
C ASP A 200 24.69 6.85 -4.02
N VAL A 201 23.89 7.92 -4.09
CA VAL A 201 24.32 9.25 -3.63
C VAL A 201 24.65 9.25 -2.13
N ALA A 202 23.85 8.56 -1.30
CA ALA A 202 24.10 8.48 0.14
C ALA A 202 25.41 7.75 0.46
N ARG A 203 25.71 6.65 -0.25
CA ARG A 203 26.99 5.92 -0.10
C ARG A 203 28.19 6.79 -0.43
N GLU A 204 28.14 7.51 -1.55
CA GLU A 204 29.22 8.42 -1.95
C GLU A 204 29.46 9.51 -0.89
N GLN A 205 28.39 10.09 -0.34
CA GLN A 205 28.50 11.10 0.71
C GLN A 205 29.03 10.53 2.02
N ALA A 206 28.60 9.33 2.43
CA ALA A 206 29.09 8.68 3.64
C ALA A 206 30.58 8.33 3.55
N VAL A 207 31.03 7.79 2.41
CA VAL A 207 32.46 7.53 2.16
C VAL A 207 33.26 8.84 2.19
N ARG A 208 32.73 9.91 1.61
CA ARG A 208 33.37 11.23 1.66
C ARG A 208 33.52 11.74 3.09
N GLU A 209 32.52 11.53 3.96
CA GLU A 209 32.60 11.95 5.35
C GLU A 209 33.60 11.11 6.15
N GLN A 210 33.70 9.79 5.89
CA GLN A 210 34.75 8.95 6.47
C GLN A 210 36.16 9.50 6.14
N LEU A 211 36.42 9.81 4.87
CA LEU A 211 37.69 10.39 4.44
C LEU A 211 37.93 11.77 5.06
N ALA A 212 36.89 12.61 5.12
CA ALA A 212 36.98 13.93 5.75
C ALA A 212 37.30 13.82 7.24
N GLN A 213 36.75 12.83 7.95
CA GLN A 213 37.03 12.59 9.36
C GLN A 213 38.50 12.23 9.60
N VAL A 214 39.04 11.28 8.82
CA VAL A 214 40.47 10.92 8.90
C VAL A 214 41.36 12.13 8.61
N LEU A 215 41.00 12.94 7.61
CA LEU A 215 41.74 14.16 7.28
C LEU A 215 41.74 15.17 8.45
N ARG A 216 40.58 15.37 9.10
CA ARG A 216 40.47 16.28 10.26
C ARG A 216 41.30 15.78 11.44
N GLU A 217 41.30 14.47 11.70
CA GLU A 217 42.12 13.86 12.75
C GLU A 217 43.61 14.05 12.48
N GLN A 218 44.07 13.75 11.26
CA GLN A 218 45.46 13.99 10.85
C GLN A 218 45.84 15.47 10.98
N ALA A 219 45.00 16.39 10.49
CA ALA A 219 45.26 17.82 10.61
C ALA A 219 45.38 18.28 12.08
N GLY A 220 44.54 17.73 12.96
CA GLY A 220 44.61 17.97 14.41
C GLY A 220 45.92 17.48 15.03
N CYS A 221 46.31 16.23 14.76
CA CYS A 221 47.57 15.67 15.24
C CYS A 221 48.80 16.44 14.73
N TRP A 222 48.77 16.87 13.46
CA TRP A 222 49.81 17.71 12.88
C TRP A 222 49.92 19.07 13.59
N GLN A 223 48.78 19.73 13.84
CA GLN A 223 48.76 21.02 14.54
C GLN A 223 49.30 20.87 15.97
N GLU A 224 48.94 19.81 16.69
CA GLU A 224 49.45 19.52 18.03
C GLU A 224 50.97 19.29 18.01
N ALA A 225 51.45 18.48 17.06
CA ALA A 225 52.88 18.22 16.88
C ALA A 225 53.66 19.52 16.59
N ALA A 226 53.10 20.43 15.79
CA ALA A 226 53.71 21.73 15.50
C ALA A 226 53.82 22.61 16.76
N VAL A 227 52.76 22.68 17.56
CA VAL A 227 52.76 23.45 18.83
C VAL A 227 53.77 22.88 19.83
N LEU A 228 53.79 21.56 19.99
CA LEU A 228 54.73 20.89 20.90
C LEU A 228 56.19 20.98 20.41
N SER A 229 56.42 20.98 19.10
CA SER A 229 57.74 21.26 18.52
C SER A 229 58.21 22.67 18.87
N ALA A 230 57.32 23.67 18.78
CA ALA A 230 57.63 25.04 19.18
C ALA A 230 57.96 25.14 20.69
N TYR A 231 57.20 24.42 21.54
CA TYR A 231 57.49 24.30 22.96
C TYR A 231 58.87 23.67 23.21
N CYS A 232 59.22 22.59 22.50
CA CYS A 232 60.55 21.96 22.60
C CYS A 232 61.67 22.94 22.27
N THR A 233 61.53 23.72 21.18
CA THR A 233 62.50 24.76 20.81
C THR A 233 62.62 25.84 21.88
N ALA A 234 61.50 26.28 22.46
CA ALA A 234 61.50 27.27 23.54
C ALA A 234 62.15 26.74 24.84
N LEU A 235 61.89 25.47 25.20
CA LEU A 235 62.47 24.81 26.36
C LEU A 235 63.97 24.59 26.19
N GLU A 236 64.41 24.16 25.01
CA GLU A 236 65.84 24.01 24.69
C GLU A 236 66.60 25.33 24.83
N ARG A 237 66.05 26.43 24.29
CA ARG A 237 66.61 27.77 24.48
C ARG A 237 66.69 28.13 25.97
N ARG A 238 65.64 27.84 26.75
CA ARG A 238 65.59 28.15 28.19
C ARG A 238 66.62 27.36 28.99
N ILE A 239 66.84 26.09 28.66
CA ILE A 239 67.90 25.27 29.27
C ILE A 239 69.26 25.91 28.96
N GLY A 240 69.50 26.31 27.70
CA GLY A 240 70.75 26.97 27.30
C GLY A 240 71.01 28.31 27.99
N GLU A 241 69.96 29.10 28.27
CA GLU A 241 70.07 30.37 29.03
C GLU A 241 70.45 30.18 30.52
N LEU A 242 70.08 29.04 31.10
CA LEU A 242 70.29 28.73 32.52
C LEU A 242 71.56 27.90 32.76
N ASP A 243 72.24 27.50 31.68
CA ASP A 243 73.48 26.72 31.70
C ASP A 243 74.57 27.52 32.43
N GLY A 244 75.12 26.94 33.51
CA GLY A 244 76.10 27.59 34.38
C GLY A 244 75.54 28.57 35.44
N ALA A 245 74.23 28.85 35.45
CA ALA A 245 73.58 29.73 36.43
C ALA A 245 72.58 29.01 37.38
N ALA A 246 72.12 27.82 37.00
CA ALA A 246 71.15 27.02 37.76
C ALA A 246 71.75 25.71 38.31
N ASP A 247 70.96 24.95 39.07
CA ASP A 247 71.32 23.62 39.55
C ASP A 247 71.41 22.61 38.39
N GLU A 248 72.58 21.98 38.23
CA GLU A 248 72.87 21.02 37.16
C GLU A 248 71.94 19.80 37.20
N SER A 249 71.52 19.35 38.39
CA SER A 249 70.59 18.23 38.54
C SER A 249 69.21 18.55 37.95
N ALA A 250 68.75 19.79 38.15
CA ALA A 250 67.50 20.29 37.58
C ALA A 250 67.60 20.45 36.06
N LEU A 251 68.73 20.95 35.54
CA LEU A 251 68.99 21.05 34.10
C LEU A 251 69.00 19.67 33.43
N GLU A 252 69.63 18.67 34.04
CA GLU A 252 69.67 17.30 33.51
C GLU A 252 68.28 16.63 33.51
N SER A 253 67.47 16.90 34.54
CA SER A 253 66.06 16.48 34.55
C SER A 253 65.26 17.11 33.40
N ALA A 254 65.47 18.40 33.14
CA ALA A 254 64.82 19.12 32.04
C ALA A 254 65.27 18.61 30.65
N ARG A 255 66.56 18.27 30.47
CA ARG A 255 67.08 17.66 29.24
C ARG A 255 66.42 16.31 28.96
N ARG A 256 66.27 15.45 29.99
CA ARG A 256 65.55 14.16 29.87
C ARG A 256 64.08 14.35 29.49
N TRP A 257 63.41 15.33 30.10
CA TRP A 257 62.04 15.68 29.71
C TRP A 257 61.95 16.14 28.26
N LEU A 258 62.83 17.04 27.81
CA LEU A 258 62.89 17.50 26.42
C LEU A 258 63.09 16.33 25.44
N GLN A 259 63.96 15.39 25.76
CA GLN A 259 64.18 14.20 24.92
C GLN A 259 62.91 13.34 24.81
N TRP A 260 62.21 13.13 25.94
CA TRP A 260 60.96 12.39 25.95
C TRP A 260 59.88 13.08 25.10
N VAL A 261 59.69 14.40 25.27
CA VAL A 261 58.69 15.17 24.51
C VAL A 261 59.00 15.13 23.02
N ARG A 262 60.27 15.26 22.60
CA ARG A 262 60.67 15.12 21.19
C ARG A 262 60.30 13.74 20.61
N GLY A 263 60.45 12.68 21.39
CA GLY A 263 60.02 11.33 21.02
C GLY A 263 58.50 11.24 20.85
N TYR A 264 57.75 11.82 21.80
CA TYR A 264 56.29 11.87 21.75
C TYR A 264 55.78 12.65 20.52
N VAL A 265 56.33 13.84 20.25
CA VAL A 265 55.98 14.66 19.08
C VAL A 265 56.15 13.88 17.77
N ARG A 266 57.27 13.18 17.62
CA ARG A 266 57.49 12.33 16.43
C ARG A 266 56.49 11.18 16.31
N SER A 267 55.95 10.69 17.43
CA SER A 267 54.99 9.58 17.42
C SER A 267 53.58 10.02 17.04
N ILE A 268 53.21 11.28 17.32
CA ILE A 268 51.89 11.83 16.99
C ILE A 268 51.88 12.58 15.66
N ASP A 269 53.04 13.03 15.16
CA ASP A 269 53.12 13.74 13.88
C ASP A 269 52.74 12.82 12.71
N PRO A 270 51.61 13.07 12.03
CA PRO A 270 51.18 12.25 10.91
C PRO A 270 52.11 12.36 9.70
N LEU A 271 52.99 13.37 9.64
CA LEU A 271 53.98 13.55 8.57
C LEU A 271 55.35 12.92 8.90
N SER A 272 55.47 12.23 10.04
CA SER A 272 56.65 11.43 10.38
C SER A 272 56.88 10.27 9.37
N ARG A 273 55.82 9.88 8.64
CA ARG A 273 55.83 9.04 7.44
C ARG A 273 54.89 9.65 6.41
N LEU A 274 55.09 9.37 5.12
CA LEU A 274 54.20 9.89 4.08
C LEU A 274 52.79 9.27 4.23
N PRO A 275 51.72 10.06 4.39
CA PRO A 275 50.37 9.53 4.49
C PRO A 275 49.91 8.90 3.16
N GLU A 276 49.20 7.78 3.25
CA GLU A 276 48.54 7.11 2.12
C GLU A 276 47.02 7.40 2.14
N MET A 277 46.34 7.05 1.05
CA MET A 277 44.87 7.14 0.99
C MET A 277 44.26 6.23 2.07
N PRO A 278 43.40 6.75 2.98
CA PRO A 278 42.78 5.93 4.02
C PRO A 278 41.91 4.81 3.42
N HIS A 279 41.91 3.65 4.06
CA HIS A 279 40.97 2.58 3.73
C HIS A 279 39.57 2.95 4.23
N THR A 280 38.59 2.92 3.33
CA THR A 280 37.17 3.14 3.64
C THR A 280 36.44 1.83 3.82
N HIS A 281 35.42 1.80 4.68
CA HIS A 281 34.51 0.66 4.83
C HIS A 281 33.18 0.93 4.12
N GLU A 282 32.45 -0.15 3.81
CA GLU A 282 31.08 -0.02 3.30
C GLU A 282 30.22 0.69 4.36
N PRO A 283 29.56 1.81 4.03
CA PRO A 283 28.75 2.54 4.99
C PRO A 283 27.62 1.70 5.56
N THR A 284 27.46 1.76 6.88
CA THR A 284 26.34 1.15 7.59
C THR A 284 25.04 1.91 7.34
N PRO A 285 23.86 1.28 7.54
CA PRO A 285 22.57 1.96 7.39
C PRO A 285 22.44 3.27 8.21
N GLU A 286 23.02 3.33 9.41
CA GLU A 286 22.98 4.53 10.25
C GLU A 286 23.88 5.66 9.71
N GLU A 287 25.00 5.33 9.06
CA GLU A 287 25.87 6.30 8.39
C GLU A 287 25.24 6.85 7.10
N LEU A 288 24.36 6.08 6.44
CA LEU A 288 23.63 6.52 5.24
C LEU A 288 22.45 7.44 5.55
N LYS A 289 21.80 7.23 6.70
CA LYS A 289 20.55 7.91 7.11
C LYS A 289 20.59 9.44 7.01
N PRO A 290 21.67 10.15 7.38
CA PRO A 290 21.74 11.61 7.21
C PRO A 290 21.63 12.07 5.76
N TYR A 291 22.04 11.24 4.81
CA TYR A 291 22.12 11.57 3.39
C TYR A 291 20.90 11.11 2.57
N LEU A 292 20.05 10.24 3.14
CA LEU A 292 18.88 9.66 2.48
C LEU A 292 17.66 10.59 2.42
N ARG A 293 17.70 11.80 3.02
CA ARG A 293 16.66 12.85 2.90
C ARG A 293 15.20 12.36 3.05
N GLY A 294 14.97 11.45 4.01
CA GLY A 294 13.65 10.89 4.30
C GLY A 294 13.38 9.50 3.70
N TRP A 295 14.25 9.00 2.84
CA TRP A 295 14.22 7.60 2.40
C TRP A 295 14.73 6.65 3.48
N SER A 296 14.15 5.46 3.56
CA SER A 296 14.65 4.38 4.43
C SER A 296 15.91 3.72 3.83
N PRO A 297 16.92 3.35 4.63
CA PRO A 297 18.07 2.58 4.15
C PRO A 297 17.73 1.11 3.84
N HIS A 298 16.53 0.64 4.20
CA HIS A 298 16.11 -0.76 4.06
C HIS A 298 15.11 -1.00 2.93
N GLY A 299 14.65 0.04 2.24
CA GLY A 299 13.77 -0.11 1.09
C GLY A 299 13.07 1.20 0.69
N PRO A 300 12.31 1.18 -0.42
CA PRO A 300 11.70 2.35 -1.07
C PRO A 300 10.42 2.87 -0.35
N GLN A 301 10.40 2.85 0.98
CA GLN A 301 9.29 3.34 1.81
C GLN A 301 9.43 4.82 2.13
#